data_AF-A0A4V2YZP5-F1
#
_entry.id   AF-A0A4V2YZP5-F1
#
_cell.length_a   1.000
_cell.length_b   1.000
_cell.length_c   1.000
_cell.angle_alpha   90.00
_cell.angle_beta   90.00
_cell.angle_gamma   90.00
#
_symmetry.space_group_name_H-M   'P 1'
#
loop_
_entity.id
_entity.type
_entity.pdbx_description
1 polymer ?
#
loop_
_entity_poly.entity_id
_entity_poly.type
_entity_poly.pdbx_seq_one_letter_code
_entity_poly.pdbx_strand_id
1 'polypeptide(L)'
;MMIRAFIREDLPGMFLEIALIQVSDDMPRRILRIDEAGANTTYRWEDLPDRPTNVAPTLQLGDSEARALLEALGRHYSGGSDVRALRADLDYERKRVDELIALMGAVIANGIQRPPRRPPDPLIRKLAGE
;
A
#
# COMPACT_ATOMS: atom_id res chain seq x y z
N MET A 1 27.56 -8.97 -7.95
CA MET A 1 26.38 -8.75 -8.81
C MET A 1 25.19 -9.54 -8.27
N MET A 2 24.09 -8.87 -7.94
CA MET A 2 22.90 -9.47 -7.32
C MET A 2 21.63 -8.90 -7.99
N ILE A 3 20.63 -9.73 -8.26
CA ILE A 3 19.30 -9.26 -8.69
C ILE A 3 18.42 -9.17 -7.46
N ARG A 4 17.74 -8.03 -7.27
CA ARG A 4 16.78 -7.77 -6.20
C ARG A 4 15.41 -7.54 -6.80
N ALA A 5 14.42 -8.26 -6.30
CA ALA A 5 13.03 -8.02 -6.61
C ALA A 5 12.46 -7.00 -5.60
N PHE A 6 11.85 -5.94 -6.10
CA PHE A 6 11.09 -4.98 -5.33
C PHE A 6 9.61 -5.22 -5.62
N ILE A 7 8.85 -5.51 -4.57
CA ILE A 7 7.45 -5.87 -4.68
C ILE A 7 6.63 -4.76 -4.03
N ARG A 8 5.64 -4.25 -4.77
CA ARG A 8 4.68 -3.26 -4.29
C ARG A 8 3.27 -3.81 -4.48
N GLU A 9 2.49 -3.80 -3.41
CA GLU A 9 1.06 -4.13 -3.45
C GLU A 9 0.26 -2.86 -3.75
N ASP A 10 -0.54 -2.89 -4.82
CA ASP A 10 -1.54 -1.86 -5.08
C ASP A 10 -2.90 -2.36 -4.60
N LEU A 11 -3.22 -2.07 -3.33
CA LEU A 11 -4.45 -2.51 -2.66
C LEU A 11 -5.74 -2.08 -3.39
N PRO A 12 -5.89 -0.86 -3.92
CA PRO A 12 -7.06 -0.49 -4.73
C PRO A 12 -7.20 -1.30 -6.02
N GLY A 13 -6.09 -1.65 -6.67
CA GLY A 13 -6.09 -2.40 -7.93
C GLY A 13 -6.17 -3.92 -7.76
N MET A 14 -5.82 -4.44 -6.57
CA MET A 14 -5.58 -5.88 -6.35
C MET A 14 -4.53 -6.46 -7.30
N PHE A 15 -3.52 -5.66 -7.67
CA PHE A 15 -2.39 -6.09 -8.49
C PHE A 15 -1.11 -6.07 -7.67
N LEU A 16 -0.20 -6.97 -8.03
CA LEU A 16 1.15 -7.00 -7.49
C LEU A 16 2.12 -6.49 -8.54
N GLU A 17 2.83 -5.42 -8.22
CA GLU A 17 3.84 -4.82 -9.08
C GLU A 17 5.21 -5.31 -8.66
N ILE A 18 5.97 -5.88 -9.61
CA ILE A 18 7.30 -6.41 -9.35
C ILE A 18 8.31 -5.71 -10.26
N ALA A 19 9.33 -5.12 -9.66
CA ALA A 19 10.48 -4.56 -10.34
C ALA A 19 11.73 -5.40 -10.06
N LEU A 20 12.38 -5.91 -11.11
CA LEU A 20 13.61 -6.70 -11.01
C LEU A 20 14.81 -5.81 -11.28
N ILE A 21 15.59 -5.51 -10.24
CA ILE A 21 16.70 -4.57 -10.29
C ILE A 21 18.02 -5.32 -10.08
N GLN A 22 18.93 -5.23 -11.03
CA GLN A 22 20.31 -5.64 -10.90
C GLN A 22 21.08 -4.58 -10.10
N VAL A 23 21.67 -5.01 -8.98
CA VAL A 23 22.50 -4.21 -8.10
C VAL A 23 23.93 -4.74 -8.15
N SER A 24 24.88 -3.83 -8.36
CA SER A 24 26.32 -4.09 -8.37
C SER A 24 27.02 -2.92 -7.70
N ASP A 25 28.15 -3.18 -7.05
CA ASP A 25 28.93 -2.11 -6.42
C ASP A 25 29.75 -1.32 -7.47
N ASP A 26 30.11 -1.98 -8.57
CA ASP A 26 30.97 -1.42 -9.64
C ASP A 26 30.20 -0.88 -10.85
N MET A 27 28.88 -1.03 -10.91
CA MET A 27 28.07 -0.66 -12.08
C MET A 27 26.79 0.06 -11.66
N PRO A 28 26.25 0.95 -12.51
CA PRO A 28 24.95 1.57 -12.27
C PRO A 28 23.88 0.50 -12.12
N ARG A 29 22.89 0.79 -11.27
CA ARG A 29 21.73 -0.10 -11.09
C ARG A 29 21.02 -0.25 -12.43
N ARG A 30 20.50 -1.44 -12.71
CA ARG A 30 19.72 -1.70 -13.93
C ARG A 30 18.40 -2.34 -13.61
N ILE A 31 17.36 -2.01 -14.35
CA ILE A 31 16.05 -2.66 -14.24
C ILE A 31 15.80 -3.54 -15.45
N LEU A 32 15.23 -4.72 -15.24
CA LEU A 32 14.76 -5.57 -16.32
C LEU A 32 13.44 -4.98 -16.86
N ARG A 33 13.37 -4.80 -18.17
CA ARG A 33 12.13 -4.53 -18.90
C ARG A 33 11.75 -5.73 -19.72
N ILE A 34 10.47 -6.07 -19.65
CA ILE A 34 9.86 -7.10 -20.47
C ILE A 34 8.86 -6.37 -21.37
N ASP A 35 9.10 -6.42 -22.67
CA ASP A 35 8.19 -5.87 -23.67
C ASP A 35 7.48 -7.04 -24.35
N GLU A 36 6.17 -7.11 -24.15
CA GLU A 36 5.30 -8.07 -24.82
C GLU A 36 4.79 -7.46 -26.14
N ALA A 37 5.31 -7.94 -27.26
CA ALA A 37 4.89 -7.53 -28.59
C ALA A 37 4.24 -8.72 -29.31
N GLY A 38 2.96 -8.94 -29.03
CA GLY A 38 2.19 -10.04 -29.63
C GLY A 38 2.70 -11.40 -29.15
N ALA A 39 3.20 -12.23 -30.08
CA ALA A 39 3.73 -13.56 -29.77
C ALA A 39 5.20 -13.57 -29.30
N ASN A 40 5.88 -12.42 -29.37
CA ASN A 40 7.28 -12.31 -28.99
C ASN A 40 7.42 -11.52 -27.70
N THR A 41 7.97 -12.18 -26.68
CA THR A 41 8.42 -11.53 -25.44
C THR A 41 9.89 -11.18 -25.60
N THR A 42 10.22 -9.90 -25.53
CA THR A 42 11.62 -9.45 -25.53
C THR A 42 11.99 -8.90 -24.15
N TYR A 43 13.26 -9.06 -23.76
CA TYR A 43 13.76 -8.58 -22.48
C TYR A 43 14.99 -7.71 -22.68
N ARG A 44 15.08 -6.60 -21.94
CA ARG A 44 16.26 -5.71 -21.94
C ARG A 44 16.56 -5.17 -20.55
N TRP A 45 17.83 -4.90 -20.29
CA TRP A 45 18.27 -4.19 -19.09
C TRP A 45 18.38 -2.70 -19.41
N GLU A 46 17.70 -1.87 -18.63
CA GLU A 46 17.79 -0.40 -18.71
C GLU A 46 18.51 0.15 -17.49
N ASP A 47 19.38 1.13 -17.68
CA ASP A 47 20.05 1.81 -16.58
C ASP A 47 19.03 2.58 -15.73
N LEU A 48 19.13 2.41 -14.41
CA LEU A 48 18.26 2.99 -13.42
C LEU A 48 19.04 4.05 -12.62
N PRO A 49 18.58 5.31 -12.56
CA PRO A 49 19.26 6.34 -11.79
C PRO A 49 19.24 6.02 -10.29
N ASP A 50 20.28 6.46 -9.56
CA ASP A 50 20.53 6.08 -8.16
C ASP A 50 19.43 6.46 -7.15
N ARG A 51 18.51 7.35 -7.54
CA ARG A 51 17.34 7.75 -6.71
C ARG A 51 16.02 7.53 -7.44
N PRO A 52 15.57 6.28 -7.60
CA PRO A 52 14.28 6.02 -8.19
C PRO A 52 13.22 6.01 -7.08
N THR A 53 12.54 7.13 -6.85
CA THR A 53 11.35 7.13 -5.98
C THR A 53 10.12 6.58 -6.69
N ASN A 54 10.14 6.43 -8.01
CA ASN A 54 9.01 5.87 -8.76
C ASN A 54 9.49 5.19 -10.06
N VAL A 55 9.78 3.89 -10.00
CA VAL A 55 10.10 3.09 -11.20
C VAL A 55 8.85 2.35 -11.65
N ALA A 56 8.57 2.38 -12.95
CA ALA A 56 7.59 1.48 -13.54
C ALA A 56 7.98 0.02 -13.25
N PRO A 57 7.03 -0.88 -12.94
CA PRO A 57 7.34 -2.27 -12.68
C PRO A 57 7.91 -2.99 -13.91
N THR A 58 8.62 -4.09 -13.67
CA THR A 58 9.03 -5.05 -14.71
C THR A 58 7.84 -5.89 -15.17
N LEU A 59 6.98 -6.27 -14.23
CA LEU A 59 5.74 -6.99 -14.50
C LEU A 59 4.66 -6.64 -13.48
N GLN A 60 3.41 -6.80 -13.89
CA GLN A 60 2.24 -6.70 -13.02
C GLN A 60 1.52 -8.04 -13.02
N LEU A 61 1.19 -8.54 -11.84
CA LEU A 61 0.43 -9.78 -11.66
C LEU A 61 -1.01 -9.45 -11.25
N GLY A 62 -1.94 -10.18 -11.85
CA GLY A 62 -3.34 -10.21 -11.43
C GLY A 62 -3.51 -10.77 -10.02
N ASP A 63 -4.68 -10.54 -9.44
CA ASP A 63 -5.00 -10.95 -8.05
C ASP A 63 -4.77 -12.46 -7.81
N SER A 64 -5.15 -13.32 -8.75
CA SER A 64 -4.94 -14.77 -8.66
C SER A 64 -3.46 -15.16 -8.63
N GLU A 65 -2.69 -14.63 -9.57
CA GLU A 65 -1.26 -14.90 -9.74
C GLU A 65 -0.46 -14.30 -8.59
N ALA A 66 -0.83 -13.10 -8.14
CA ALA A 66 -0.26 -12.42 -6.99
C ALA A 66 -0.44 -13.25 -5.72
N ARG A 67 -1.67 -13.73 -5.44
CA ARG A 67 -1.94 -14.58 -4.28
C ARG A 67 -1.14 -15.88 -4.31
N ALA A 68 -1.11 -16.53 -5.47
CA ALA A 68 -0.35 -17.78 -5.64
C ALA A 68 1.16 -17.56 -5.39
N LEU A 69 1.72 -16.47 -5.92
CA LEU A 69 3.11 -16.11 -5.71
C LEU A 69 3.41 -15.79 -4.24
N LEU A 70 2.61 -14.95 -3.60
CA LEU A 70 2.79 -14.59 -2.19
C LEU A 70 2.67 -15.80 -1.28
N GLU A 71 1.74 -16.72 -1.56
CA GLU A 71 1.61 -17.98 -0.82
C GLU A 71 2.84 -18.87 -1.02
N ALA A 72 3.34 -18.99 -2.26
CA ALA A 72 4.54 -19.77 -2.56
C ALA A 72 5.78 -19.18 -1.88
N LEU A 73 5.96 -17.86 -1.90
CA LEU A 73 7.04 -17.15 -1.21
C LEU A 73 6.92 -17.34 0.30
N GLY A 74 5.71 -17.21 0.85
CA GLY A 74 5.41 -17.50 2.24
C GLY A 74 5.84 -18.91 2.62
N ARG A 75 5.49 -19.92 1.83
CA ARG A 75 5.92 -21.32 2.08
C ARG A 75 7.43 -21.51 1.95
N HIS A 76 8.07 -20.85 0.98
CA HIS A 76 9.50 -20.99 0.72
C HIS A 76 10.37 -20.37 1.81
N TYR A 77 10.03 -19.15 2.26
CA TYR A 77 10.78 -18.46 3.31
C TYR A 77 10.35 -18.82 4.73
N SER A 78 9.15 -19.39 4.91
CA SER A 78 8.59 -19.78 6.22
C SER A 78 8.61 -21.29 6.43
N GLY A 79 9.70 -21.96 6.05
CA GLY A 79 9.96 -23.34 6.45
C GLY A 79 10.14 -23.47 7.97
N GLY A 80 9.04 -23.36 8.73
CA GLY A 80 8.99 -23.45 10.19
C GLY A 80 8.18 -22.30 10.82
N SER A 81 6.93 -22.58 11.21
CA SER A 81 6.14 -21.85 12.22
C SER A 81 6.13 -20.31 12.18
N ASP A 82 5.24 -19.67 11.40
CA ASP A 82 4.42 -18.53 11.89
C ASP A 82 3.53 -17.83 10.84
N VAL A 83 3.28 -18.42 9.67
CA VAL A 83 2.42 -17.78 8.65
C VAL A 83 0.98 -17.52 9.14
N ARG A 84 0.46 -18.36 10.05
CA ARG A 84 -0.86 -18.10 10.66
C ARG A 84 -0.83 -16.93 11.64
N ALA A 85 0.23 -16.79 12.42
CA ALA A 85 0.38 -15.66 13.34
C ALA A 85 0.58 -14.36 12.57
N LEU A 86 1.47 -14.36 11.56
CA LEU A 86 1.71 -13.17 10.73
C LEU A 86 0.45 -12.72 9.98
N ARG A 87 -0.36 -13.68 9.49
CA ARG A 87 -1.64 -13.38 8.84
C ARG A 87 -2.68 -12.87 9.84
N ALA A 88 -2.75 -13.45 11.03
CA ALA A 88 -3.63 -12.98 12.09
C ALA A 88 -3.25 -11.56 12.55
N ASP A 89 -1.95 -11.27 12.65
CA ASP A 89 -1.43 -9.95 13.01
C ASP A 89 -1.74 -8.91 11.93
N LEU A 90 -1.59 -9.28 10.66
CA LEU A 90 -1.93 -8.41 9.54
C LEU A 90 -3.44 -8.13 9.45
N ASP A 91 -4.28 -9.15 9.69
CA ASP A 91 -5.73 -8.98 9.75
C ASP A 91 -6.17 -8.15 10.97
N TYR A 92 -5.47 -8.28 12.10
CA TYR A 92 -5.68 -7.47 13.29
C TYR A 92 -5.33 -5.99 13.05
N GLU A 93 -4.18 -5.72 12.45
CA GLU A 93 -3.76 -4.36 12.11
C GLU A 93 -4.69 -3.73 11.06
N ARG A 94 -5.18 -4.50 10.07
CA ARG A 94 -6.19 -4.02 9.12
C ARG A 94 -7.48 -3.56 9.79
N LYS A 95 -8.04 -4.39 10.69
CA LYS A 95 -9.25 -4.03 11.45
C LYS A 95 -9.04 -2.76 12.28
N ARG A 96 -7.89 -2.67 12.95
CA ARG A 96 -7.54 -1.52 13.79
C ARG A 96 -7.42 -0.23 12.96
N VAL A 97 -6.88 -0.32 11.74
CA VAL A 97 -6.82 0.81 10.80
C VAL A 97 -8.20 1.19 10.28
N ASP A 98 -9.05 0.22 9.94
CA ASP A 98 -10.43 0.47 9.49
C ASP A 98 -11.26 1.18 10.58
N GLU A 99 -11.13 0.75 11.83
CA GLU A 99 -11.76 1.40 12.99
C GLU A 99 -11.29 2.85 13.18
N LEU A 100 -9.99 3.10 13.00
CA LEU A 100 -9.42 4.44 13.07
C LEU A 100 -9.96 5.33 11.94
N ILE A 101 -10.05 4.81 10.72
CA ILE A 101 -10.62 5.53 9.56
C ILE A 101 -12.10 5.86 9.82
N ALA A 102 -12.86 4.91 10.34
CA ALA A 102 -14.27 5.12 10.69
C ALA A 102 -14.43 6.21 11.76
N LEU A 103 -13.59 6.21 12.80
CA LEU A 103 -13.58 7.23 13.84
C LEU A 103 -13.26 8.62 13.26
N MET A 104 -12.22 8.71 12.41
CA MET A 104 -11.86 9.97 11.75
C MET A 104 -12.98 10.48 10.83
N GLY A 105 -13.63 9.58 10.09
CA GLY A 105 -14.80 9.90 9.26
C GLY A 105 -15.95 10.47 10.09
N ALA A 106 -16.23 9.89 11.26
CA ALA A 106 -17.26 10.38 12.18
C ALA A 106 -16.89 11.75 12.79
N VAL A 107 -15.63 11.99 13.11
CA VAL A 107 -15.16 13.30 13.60
C VAL A 107 -15.25 14.36 12.50
N ILE A 108 -14.93 14.03 11.25
CA ILE A 108 -15.06 14.96 10.12
C ILE A 108 -16.54 15.25 9.83
N ALA A 109 -17.40 14.22 9.85
CA ALA A 109 -18.83 14.37 9.64
C ALA A 109 -19.52 15.22 10.73
N ASN A 110 -19.09 15.08 11.99
CA ASN A 110 -19.67 15.81 13.13
C ASN A 110 -18.94 17.15 13.44
N GLY A 111 -17.68 17.30 13.01
CA GLY A 111 -16.81 18.43 13.32
C GLY A 111 -17.04 19.70 12.48
N ILE A 112 -18.02 19.68 11.57
CA ILE A 112 -18.43 20.86 10.78
C ILE A 112 -19.83 21.35 11.18
N GLN A 113 -20.36 20.97 12.35
CA GLN A 113 -21.45 21.74 12.96
C GLN A 113 -20.86 22.84 13.84
N ARG A 114 -20.64 24.02 13.25
CA ARG A 114 -20.37 25.24 14.01
C ARG A 114 -21.47 25.40 15.06
N PRO A 115 -21.15 25.55 16.37
CA PRO A 115 -22.17 25.92 17.33
C PRO A 115 -22.78 27.27 16.91
N PRO A 116 -24.11 27.48 17.10
CA PRO A 116 -24.75 28.73 16.75
C PRO A 116 -24.05 29.89 17.47
N ARG A 117 -23.64 30.93 16.71
CA ARG A 117 -22.91 32.11 17.21
C ARG A 117 -23.74 33.03 18.12
N ARG A 118 -24.97 32.66 18.46
CA ARG A 118 -25.82 33.39 19.39
C ARG A 118 -26.35 32.40 20.43
N PRO A 119 -26.15 32.64 21.73
CA PRO A 119 -26.78 31.81 22.75
C PRO A 119 -28.30 31.88 22.54
N PRO A 120 -29.04 30.77 22.71
CA PRO A 120 -30.49 30.77 22.62
C PRO A 120 -31.06 31.72 23.68
N ASP A 121 -31.98 32.60 23.26
CA ASP A 121 -32.65 33.63 24.08
C ASP A 121 -33.15 33.17 25.48
N PRO A 122 -33.57 31.91 25.75
CA PRO A 122 -33.90 31.50 27.13
C PRO A 122 -32.76 31.64 28.14
N LEU A 123 -31.48 31.69 27.72
CA LEU A 123 -30.34 31.93 28.61
C LEU A 123 -30.14 33.41 28.95
N ILE A 124 -30.57 34.34 28.08
CA ILE A 124 -30.47 35.78 28.34
C ILE A 124 -31.49 36.20 29.40
N ARG A 125 -32.73 35.68 29.35
CA ARG A 125 -33.74 35.98 30.38
C ARG A 125 -33.33 35.53 31.79
N LYS A 126 -32.75 34.33 31.91
CA LYS A 126 -32.25 33.83 33.20
C LYS A 126 -31.09 34.63 33.80
N LEU A 127 -30.35 35.39 32.99
CA LEU A 127 -29.23 36.23 33.44
C LEU A 127 -29.62 37.71 33.57
N ALA A 128 -30.69 38.16 32.90
CA ALA A 128 -31.21 39.53 32.96
C ALA A 128 -32.20 39.78 34.11
N GLY A 129 -32.63 38.74 34.83
CA GLY A 129 -33.43 38.90 36.05
C GLY A 129 -34.89 39.29 35.81
N GLU A 130 -35.53 38.73 34.78
CA GLU A 130 -37.00 38.68 34.62
C GLU A 130 -37.49 37.23 34.65
#